data_AF-A0AAP6BQ40-F1
#
_entry.id   AF-A0AAP6BQ40-F1
#
_cell.length_a   1.000
_cell.length_b   1.000
_cell.length_c   1.000
_cell.angle_alpha   90.00
_cell.angle_beta   90.00
_cell.angle_gamma   90.00
#
_symmetry.space_group_name_H-M   'P 1'
#
loop_
_entity.id
_entity.type
_entity.pdbx_description
1 polymer ?
#
loop_
_entity_poly.entity_id
_entity_poly.type
_entity_poly.pdbx_seq_one_letter_code
_entity_poly.pdbx_strand_id
1 'polypeptide(L)'
;MKSSRVAIILCYDERFQVEKGVWEKKTVEKKVKAEKEKIYQRRLDKAMADGQVLTARFSVRSNYVTDTLDYVKYNGKEYKVNIGTESDDGHYTIIELGELK
;
A
#
# COMPACT_ATOMS: atom_id res chain seq x y z
N MET A 1 -18.47 -16.00 7.50
CA MET A 1 -17.00 -15.88 7.33
C MET A 1 -16.48 -14.84 8.32
N LYS A 2 -15.52 -15.19 9.19
CA LYS A 2 -14.84 -14.18 10.02
C LYS A 2 -14.08 -13.26 9.06
N SER A 3 -14.51 -12.01 8.94
CA SER A 3 -13.81 -11.00 8.15
C SER A 3 -12.41 -10.82 8.77
N SER A 4 -11.37 -11.27 8.07
CA SER A 4 -9.97 -11.13 8.49
C SER A 4 -9.47 -9.72 8.23
N ARG A 5 -10.20 -8.74 8.78
CA ARG A 5 -9.83 -7.32 8.72
C ARG A 5 -8.65 -7.08 9.64
N VAL A 6 -7.59 -6.53 9.07
CA VAL A 6 -6.39 -6.11 9.77
C VAL A 6 -6.25 -4.59 9.70
N ALA A 7 -5.53 -4.01 10.65
CA ALA A 7 -5.12 -2.62 10.54
C ALA A 7 -3.76 -2.56 9.83
N ILE A 8 -3.67 -1.72 8.81
CA ILE A 8 -2.40 -1.34 8.18
C ILE A 8 -2.26 0.17 8.25
N ILE A 9 -1.04 0.68 8.14
CA ILE A 9 -0.77 2.13 8.10
C ILE A 9 -0.20 2.44 6.72
N LEU A 10 -0.89 3.31 5.99
CA LEU A 10 -0.44 3.83 4.70
C LEU A 10 0.43 5.06 4.99
N CYS A 11 1.67 5.06 4.47
CA CYS A 11 2.64 6.13 4.71
C CYS A 11 2.92 6.86 3.39
N TYR A 12 2.49 8.11 3.32
CA TYR A 12 2.61 8.96 2.14
C TYR A 12 3.84 9.87 2.24
N ASP A 13 4.61 10.04 1.16
CA ASP A 13 5.65 11.08 1.08
C ASP A 13 5.01 12.36 0.53
N GLU A 14 4.63 13.27 1.43
CA GLU A 14 4.09 14.57 1.05
C GLU A 14 5.20 15.62 1.07
N ARG A 15 5.16 16.54 0.09
CA ARG A 15 6.00 17.73 0.07
C ARG A 15 5.15 18.95 0.33
N PHE A 16 5.58 19.77 1.28
CA PHE A 16 4.93 21.03 1.60
C PHE A 16 5.94 22.17 1.47
N GLN A 17 5.47 23.29 0.93
CA GLN A 17 6.28 24.47 0.75
C GLN A 17 6.38 25.21 2.08
N VAL A 18 7.58 25.28 2.65
CA VAL A 18 7.84 26.00 3.91
C VAL A 18 8.18 27.47 3.67
N GLU A 19 8.86 27.74 2.56
CA GLU A 19 9.21 29.08 2.10
C GLU A 19 9.17 29.11 0.57
N LYS A 20 9.16 30.31 -0.02
CA LYS A 20 9.11 30.46 -1.49
C LYS A 20 10.27 29.71 -2.15
N GLY A 21 9.96 28.58 -2.79
CA GLY A 21 10.93 27.70 -3.44
C GLY A 21 11.57 26.61 -2.57
N VAL A 22 11.31 26.58 -1.25
CA VAL A 22 11.83 25.56 -0.33
C VAL A 22 10.73 24.56 0.01
N TRP A 23 10.98 23.29 -0.27
CA TRP A 23 10.05 22.19 -0.04
C TRP A 23 10.62 21.21 0.98
N GLU A 24 9.88 20.95 2.05
CA GLU A 24 10.23 19.93 3.02
C GLU A 24 9.41 18.66 2.79
N LYS A 25 10.02 17.52 3.10
CA LYS A 25 9.36 16.22 3.07
C LYS A 25 8.73 15.94 4.43
N LYS A 26 7.49 15.44 4.42
CA LYS A 26 6.81 14.95 5.61
C LYS A 26 6.11 13.65 5.28
N THR A 27 6.38 12.64 6.11
CA THR A 27 5.60 11.40 6.06
C THR A 27 4.26 11.61 6.73
N VAL A 28 3.17 11.36 6.00
CA VAL A 28 1.81 11.36 6.54
C VAL A 28 1.36 9.92 6.72
N GLU A 29 1.05 9.55 7.96
CA GLU A 29 0.58 8.21 8.31
C GLU A 29 -0.95 8.17 8.39
N LYS A 30 -1.55 7.22 7.67
CA LYS A 30 -2.99 6.99 7.68
C LYS A 30 -3.29 5.55 8.05
N LYS A 31 -3.84 5.34 9.25
CA LYS A 31 -4.27 4.02 9.71
C LYS A 31 -5.60 3.64 9.05
N VAL A 32 -5.63 2.49 8.39
CA VAL A 32 -6.81 2.01 7.66
C VAL A 32 -7.15 0.57 8.04
N LYS A 33 -8.43 0.20 7.88
CA LYS A 33 -8.87 -1.20 7.98
C LYS A 33 -8.82 -1.81 6.59
N ALA A 34 -8.12 -2.93 6.48
CA ALA A 34 -7.93 -3.64 5.22
C ALA A 34 -8.29 -5.12 5.38
N GLU A 35 -8.75 -5.76 4.32
CA GLU A 35 -8.96 -7.20 4.26
C GLU A 35 -7.74 -7.87 3.63
N LYS A 36 -7.12 -8.80 4.36
CA LYS A 36 -5.99 -9.57 3.82
C LYS A 36 -6.52 -10.59 2.82
N GLU A 37 -6.07 -10.48 1.56
CA GLU A 37 -6.44 -11.42 0.52
C GLU A 37 -5.46 -12.60 0.45
N LYS A 38 -5.97 -13.74 -0.03
CA LYS A 38 -5.11 -14.87 -0.39
C LYS A 38 -4.33 -14.51 -1.66
N ILE A 39 -3.03 -14.79 -1.64
CA ILE A 39 -2.19 -14.69 -2.83
C ILE A 39 -2.25 -16.03 -3.55
N TYR A 40 -2.73 -16.02 -4.80
CA TYR A 40 -2.77 -17.20 -5.66
C TYR A 40 -1.43 -17.39 -6.36
N GLN A 41 -1.06 -18.64 -6.69
CA GLN A 41 0.21 -18.99 -7.33
C GLN A 41 0.49 -18.14 -8.58
N ARG A 42 -0.51 -17.99 -9.46
CA ARG A 42 -0.42 -17.15 -10.67
C ARG A 42 0.07 -15.72 -10.40
N ARG A 43 -0.26 -15.15 -9.24
CA ARG A 43 0.14 -13.80 -8.84
C ARG A 43 1.59 -13.78 -8.33
N LEU A 44 2.01 -14.82 -7.59
CA LEU A 44 3.40 -15.01 -7.20
C LEU A 44 4.29 -15.19 -8.42
N ASP A 45 3.87 -16.03 -9.38
CA ASP A 45 4.60 -16.27 -10.62
C ASP A 45 4.76 -14.98 -11.43
N LYS A 46 3.70 -14.16 -11.50
CA LYS A 46 3.75 -12.84 -12.14
C LYS A 46 4.74 -11.92 -11.43
N ALA A 47 4.64 -11.78 -10.10
CA ALA A 47 5.56 -10.94 -9.33
C ALA A 47 7.01 -11.38 -9.53
N MET A 48 7.27 -12.69 -9.52
CA MET A 48 8.60 -13.25 -9.77
C MET A 48 9.10 -12.94 -11.19
N ALA A 49 8.23 -13.06 -12.20
CA ALA A 49 8.56 -12.70 -13.58
C ALA A 49 8.88 -11.19 -13.73
N ASP A 50 8.19 -10.35 -12.96
CA ASP A 50 8.42 -8.90 -12.89
C ASP A 50 9.63 -8.53 -12.00
N GLY A 51 10.33 -9.52 -11.41
CA GLY A 51 11.48 -9.30 -10.52
C GLY A 51 11.11 -8.74 -9.15
N GLN A 52 9.85 -8.86 -8.73
CA GLN A 52 9.31 -8.32 -7.49
C GLN A 52 9.01 -9.42 -6.47
N VAL A 53 9.22 -9.11 -5.18
CA VAL A 53 8.78 -9.96 -4.07
C VAL A 53 7.33 -9.61 -3.73
N LEU A 54 6.42 -10.57 -3.65
CA LEU A 54 5.04 -10.33 -3.20
C LEU A 54 4.81 -10.95 -1.83
N THR A 55 4.80 -10.11 -0.78
CA THR A 55 4.71 -10.56 0.62
C THR A 55 3.27 -10.66 1.11
N ALA A 56 2.43 -9.68 0.79
CA ALA A 56 1.05 -9.61 1.23
C ALA A 56 0.19 -8.85 0.23
N ARG A 57 -1.11 -9.12 0.24
CA ARG A 57 -2.09 -8.41 -0.57
C ARG A 57 -3.26 -7.99 0.30
N PHE A 58 -3.68 -6.74 0.15
CA PHE A 58 -4.74 -6.13 0.94
C PHE A 58 -5.76 -5.47 0.04
N SER A 59 -7.04 -5.62 0.40
CA SER A 59 -8.13 -4.81 -0.13
C SER A 59 -8.55 -3.79 0.92
N VAL A 60 -8.46 -2.51 0.58
CA VAL A 60 -8.85 -1.40 1.46
C VAL A 60 -10.13 -0.78 0.89
N ARG A 61 -11.16 -0.61 1.72
CA ARG A 61 -12.43 0.03 1.31
C ARG A 61 -12.21 1.54 1.22
N SER A 62 -12.53 2.14 0.06
CA SER A 62 -12.21 3.51 -0.40
C SER A 62 -11.04 3.54 -1.40
N ASN A 63 -11.10 4.50 -2.32
CA ASN A 63 -9.95 4.90 -3.12
C ASN A 63 -8.97 5.67 -2.23
N TYR A 64 -7.76 5.15 -2.13
CA TYR A 64 -6.61 5.84 -1.59
C TYR A 64 -5.68 6.14 -2.73
N VAL A 65 -5.24 7.40 -2.85
CA VAL A 65 -4.29 7.83 -3.88
C VAL A 65 -3.01 7.03 -3.73
N THR A 66 -2.74 6.13 -4.67
CA THR A 66 -1.57 5.24 -4.60
C THR A 66 -0.30 5.90 -5.11
N ASP A 67 -0.41 6.95 -5.93
CA ASP A 67 0.72 7.65 -6.55
C ASP A 67 1.67 8.33 -5.54
N THR A 68 1.17 8.73 -4.37
CA THR A 68 1.97 9.35 -3.29
C THR A 68 2.25 8.40 -2.14
N LEU A 69 1.79 7.15 -2.23
CA LEU A 69 2.00 6.13 -1.20
C LEU A 69 3.43 5.59 -1.32
N ASP A 70 4.26 5.90 -0.32
CA ASP A 70 5.67 5.52 -0.31
C ASP A 70 5.85 4.08 0.24
N TYR A 71 5.24 3.79 1.39
CA TYR A 71 5.33 2.46 2.01
C TYR A 71 4.13 2.15 2.92
N VAL A 72 4.04 0.91 3.38
CA VAL A 72 2.99 0.46 4.30
C VAL A 72 3.60 -0.18 5.54
N LYS A 73 3.11 0.22 6.72
CA LYS A 73 3.40 -0.47 7.97
C LYS A 73 2.38 -1.57 8.22
N TYR A 74 2.86 -2.81 8.33
CA TYR A 74 2.06 -3.97 8.64
C TYR A 74 2.79 -4.84 9.68
N ASN A 75 2.10 -5.20 10.77
CA ASN A 75 2.68 -5.94 11.90
C ASN A 75 3.99 -5.32 12.43
N GLY A 76 4.06 -3.99 12.51
CA GLY A 76 5.22 -3.25 13.03
C GLY A 76 6.43 -3.22 12.10
N LYS A 77 6.30 -3.69 10.85
CA LYS A 77 7.35 -3.65 9.83
C LYS A 77 6.94 -2.78 8.65
N GLU A 78 7.92 -2.17 8.00
CA GLU A 78 7.74 -1.31 6.84
C GLU A 78 7.98 -2.11 5.56
N TYR A 79 7.03 -2.08 4.64
CA TYR A 79 7.11 -2.78 3.36
C TYR A 79 6.96 -1.79 2.22
N LYS A 80 7.73 -2.01 1.15
CA LYS A 80 7.54 -1.29 -0.11
C LYS A 80 6.18 -1.63 -0.71
N VAL A 81 5.62 -0.73 -1.50
CA VAL A 81 4.39 -0.99 -2.27
C VAL A 81 4.80 -1.34 -3.70
N ASN A 82 4.43 -2.54 -4.15
CA ASN A 82 4.68 -2.95 -5.53
C ASN A 82 3.59 -2.44 -6.46
N ILE A 83 2.33 -2.56 -6.03
CA ILE A 83 1.15 -2.18 -6.80
C ILE A 83 0.12 -1.58 -5.85
N GLY A 84 -0.38 -0.40 -6.22
CA GLY A 84 -1.60 0.16 -5.70
C GLY A 84 -2.61 0.33 -6.83
N THR A 85 -3.56 -0.60 -6.97
CA THR A 85 -4.60 -0.53 -8.01
C THR A 85 -5.90 -0.08 -7.38
N GLU A 86 -6.43 1.06 -7.83
CA GLU A 86 -7.80 1.46 -7.54
C GLU A 86 -8.77 0.63 -8.38
N SER A 87 -9.91 0.27 -7.79
CA SER A 87 -11.00 -0.35 -8.52
C SER A 87 -11.64 0.64 -9.48
N ASP A 88 -12.07 0.14 -10.64
CA ASP A 88 -12.82 0.93 -11.64
C ASP A 88 -14.13 1.51 -11.08
N ASP A 89 -14.72 0.87 -10.07
CA ASP A 89 -15.94 1.33 -9.39
C ASP A 89 -15.69 2.29 -8.21
N GLY A 90 -14.42 2.58 -7.90
CA GLY A 90 -14.01 3.49 -6.84
C GLY A 90 -14.28 2.99 -5.40
N HIS A 91 -14.65 1.72 -5.23
CA HIS A 91 -15.03 1.20 -3.91
C HIS A 91 -13.87 0.62 -3.11
N TYR A 92 -12.79 0.22 -3.77
CA TYR A 92 -11.65 -0.41 -3.12
C TYR A 92 -10.31 -0.08 -3.78
N THR A 93 -9.26 -0.05 -2.98
CA THR A 93 -7.87 -0.03 -3.43
C THR A 93 -7.21 -1.36 -3.05
N ILE A 94 -6.62 -2.02 -4.03
CA ILE A 94 -5.78 -3.20 -3.83
C ILE A 94 -4.35 -2.74 -3.62
N ILE A 95 -3.74 -3.15 -2.50
CA ILE A 95 -2.36 -2.87 -2.15
C ILE A 95 -1.58 -4.17 -2.09
N GLU A 96 -0.55 -4.29 -2.92
CA GLU A 96 0.39 -5.42 -2.93
C GLU A 96 1.70 -4.97 -2.29
N LEU A 97 2.07 -5.66 -1.20
CA LEU A 97 3.30 -5.39 -0.46
C LEU A 97 4.48 -6.14 -1.04
N GLY A 98 5.56 -5.40 -1.18
CA GLY A 98 6.86 -5.82 -1.66
C GLY A 98 7.74 -6.47 -0.60
N GLU A 99 9.03 -6.29 -0.78
CA GLU A 99 10.06 -6.54 0.23
C GLU A 99 9.97 -5.54 1.41
N LEU A 100 10.72 -5.83 2.47
CA LEU A 100 10.92 -4.89 3.57
C LEU A 100 11.66 -3.66 3.06
N LYS A 101 11.25 -2.48 3.53
CA LYS A 101 11.90 -1.20 3.21
C LYS A 101 13.20 -1.03 3.98
#